data_AF-A0A2U2CI78-F1
#
_entry.id   AF-A0A2U2CI78-F1
#
_cell.length_a   1.000
_cell.length_b   1.000
_cell.length_c   1.000
_cell.angle_alpha   90.00
_cell.angle_beta   90.00
_cell.angle_gamma   90.00
#
_symmetry.space_group_name_H-M   'P 1'
#
loop_
_entity.id
_entity.type
_entity.pdbx_description
1 polymer ?
#
loop_
_entity_poly.entity_id
_entity_poly.type
_entity_poly.pdbx_seq_one_letter_code
_entity_poly.pdbx_strand_id
1 'polypeptide(L)'
;MFTRRKFLTTTSATGLTLAASGLAAPAIAQGRKIKLGYVSPQTGPLAGFAESDAYNIARFLATEAGQNFEVIVKDSQSNPTRAADVAKDLIISDEIDLMLVASTPENTNPVATTCEAEGIPVISTKAPWQPWFIGQQGNPGDPSSWRPFDFAFHYFWGMEDLGAVFVGMWDQLDTNKQIGGLFPNDADGNALGDPDVGLPAIFRQAGYVTHDPGRYQNLSDDFTAQINAFKSANAEIVTGVVIPPDFTTFWNQARQQGFSPKAISVAKAILFPQSVETLGEAGHNLSSEIWWSPQHPFQSSLTGQSSRDLAEDYEAESGRPWTQPIGFIHSLFEVASDVMGRVTSPEDPEEVAAAIAATDLETIVGHVAWNGEGVPDFAAANVCKTPLVGGQWRRREDGGFDLVCVENGIAPQIPTAGTMEPLA
;
A
#
# COMPACT_ATOMS: atom_id res chain seq x y z
N MET A 1 -37.86 -24.88 45.19
CA MET A 1 -37.17 -24.93 43.88
C MET A 1 -36.67 -23.52 43.60
N PHE A 2 -35.37 -23.30 43.78
CA PHE A 2 -34.72 -21.99 43.67
C PHE A 2 -33.85 -21.99 42.41
N THR A 3 -34.12 -21.05 41.52
CA THR A 3 -33.56 -20.90 40.18
C THR A 3 -32.17 -20.23 40.20
N ARG A 4 -31.35 -20.57 39.19
CA ARG A 4 -29.90 -20.33 38.97
C ARG A 4 -29.40 -18.86 38.98
N ARG A 5 -30.02 -17.93 39.71
CA ARG A 5 -29.66 -16.49 39.70
C ARG A 5 -29.13 -15.95 41.03
N LYS A 6 -28.42 -16.78 41.81
CA LYS A 6 -27.88 -16.38 43.12
C LYS A 6 -26.52 -17.01 43.47
N PHE A 7 -25.62 -17.16 42.49
CA PHE A 7 -24.24 -17.62 42.71
C PHE A 7 -23.19 -16.52 42.45
N LEU A 8 -23.57 -15.25 42.56
CA LEU A 8 -22.63 -14.13 42.46
C LEU A 8 -22.91 -13.12 43.58
N THR A 9 -22.62 -13.52 44.82
CA THR A 9 -22.41 -12.58 45.94
C THR A 9 -21.82 -13.35 47.12
N THR A 10 -20.50 -13.26 47.30
CA THR A 10 -19.73 -13.13 48.56
C THR A 10 -18.39 -13.83 48.43
N THR A 11 -17.29 -13.07 48.30
CA THR A 11 -16.19 -13.07 49.28
C THR A 11 -15.36 -11.81 49.04
N SER A 12 -15.23 -11.01 50.09
CA SER A 12 -14.55 -9.72 50.11
C SER A 12 -13.10 -9.87 50.60
N ALA A 13 -12.19 -9.16 49.92
CA ALA A 13 -11.00 -8.45 50.44
C ALA A 13 -10.00 -9.15 51.39
N THR A 14 -8.72 -9.27 50.97
CA THR A 14 -7.59 -8.42 51.43
C THR A 14 -6.29 -8.78 50.68
N GLY A 15 -5.53 -7.79 50.20
CA GLY A 15 -4.16 -8.01 49.69
C GLY A 15 -3.69 -6.95 48.69
N LEU A 16 -3.10 -5.86 49.19
CA LEU A 16 -2.47 -4.81 48.40
C LEU A 16 -1.03 -5.22 48.05
N THR A 17 -0.71 -5.39 46.76
CA THR A 17 0.67 -5.27 46.25
C THR A 17 0.65 -4.57 44.89
N LEU A 18 1.25 -3.38 44.85
CA LEU A 18 1.68 -2.66 43.65
C LEU A 18 2.79 -3.44 42.92
N ALA A 19 2.89 -3.18 41.60
CA ALA A 19 3.96 -3.52 40.66
C ALA A 19 3.89 -4.89 39.96
N ALA A 20 3.23 -4.94 38.80
CA ALA A 20 3.88 -4.90 37.48
C ALA A 20 2.78 -4.86 36.42
N SER A 21 2.79 -3.85 35.55
CA SER A 21 2.07 -3.87 34.28
C SER A 21 2.77 -4.88 33.36
N GLY A 22 2.56 -6.16 33.63
CA GLY A 22 2.79 -7.23 32.69
C GLY A 22 1.58 -7.29 31.79
N LEU A 23 1.78 -7.12 30.48
CA LEU A 23 0.85 -7.58 29.46
C LEU A 23 0.40 -8.99 29.87
N ALA A 24 -0.89 -9.17 30.13
CA ALA A 24 -1.46 -10.50 30.27
C ALA A 24 -1.37 -11.14 28.89
N ALA A 25 -0.24 -11.81 28.60
CA ALA A 25 -0.17 -12.71 27.47
C ALA A 25 -1.24 -13.78 27.72
N PRO A 26 -2.26 -13.93 26.85
CA PRO A 26 -3.11 -15.10 26.94
C PRO A 26 -2.20 -16.32 26.86
N ALA A 27 -2.46 -17.29 27.73
CA ALA A 27 -1.89 -18.62 27.58
C ALA A 27 -2.52 -19.22 26.33
N ILE A 28 -1.95 -18.90 25.16
CA ILE A 28 -2.20 -19.63 23.92
C ILE A 28 -1.89 -21.08 24.28
N ALA A 29 -2.91 -21.93 24.23
CA ALA A 29 -2.79 -23.34 24.49
C ALA A 29 -1.58 -23.87 23.70
N GLN A 30 -0.78 -24.77 24.30
CA GLN A 30 0.34 -25.46 23.65
C GLN A 30 -0.13 -26.38 22.49
N GLY A 31 -0.84 -25.86 21.50
CA GLY A 31 -1.52 -26.61 20.46
C GLY A 31 -1.77 -25.73 19.25
N ARG A 32 -0.95 -25.93 18.21
CA ARG A 32 -0.89 -25.28 16.89
C ARG A 32 -0.40 -23.82 16.86
N LYS A 33 0.43 -23.51 15.87
CA LYS A 33 0.80 -22.15 15.49
C LYS A 33 -0.39 -21.47 14.79
N ILE A 34 -0.50 -20.16 14.94
CA ILE A 34 -1.46 -19.34 14.19
C ILE A 34 -0.98 -19.29 12.74
N LYS A 35 -1.83 -19.68 11.80
CA LYS A 35 -1.51 -19.72 10.38
C LYS A 35 -1.91 -18.42 9.70
N LEU A 36 -0.93 -17.71 9.17
CA LEU A 36 -1.12 -16.53 8.33
C LEU A 36 -0.97 -16.94 6.87
N GLY A 37 -2.00 -16.73 6.07
CA GLY A 37 -1.87 -16.78 4.62
C GLY A 37 -1.30 -15.46 4.11
N TYR A 38 -0.37 -15.51 3.16
CA TYR A 38 0.14 -14.31 2.50
C TYR A 38 0.15 -14.46 0.99
N VAL A 39 -0.67 -13.66 0.30
CA VAL A 39 -0.70 -13.63 -1.17
C VAL A 39 0.10 -12.43 -1.67
N SER A 40 1.12 -12.69 -2.49
CA SER A 40 2.01 -11.65 -3.01
C SER A 40 2.34 -11.87 -4.49
N PRO A 41 2.48 -10.81 -5.31
CA PRO A 41 2.90 -10.94 -6.70
C PRO A 41 4.42 -11.10 -6.79
N GLN A 42 4.96 -12.25 -6.37
CA GLN A 42 6.40 -12.52 -6.32
C GLN A 42 7.04 -12.63 -7.71
N THR A 43 6.24 -12.93 -8.73
CA THR A 43 6.66 -12.97 -10.13
C THR A 43 5.74 -12.16 -11.04
N GLY A 44 6.23 -11.87 -12.26
CA GLY A 44 5.52 -11.07 -13.25
C GLY A 44 5.82 -9.56 -13.15
N PRO A 45 5.07 -8.72 -13.86
CA PRO A 45 5.33 -7.27 -13.96
C PRO A 45 5.28 -6.50 -12.63
N LEU A 46 4.67 -7.05 -11.58
CA LEU A 46 4.54 -6.42 -10.26
C LEU A 46 5.56 -6.93 -9.23
N ALA A 47 6.53 -7.76 -9.63
CA ALA A 47 7.48 -8.39 -8.70
C ALA A 47 8.29 -7.41 -7.83
N GLY A 48 8.49 -6.17 -8.28
CA GLY A 48 9.14 -5.12 -7.47
C GLY A 48 8.40 -4.83 -6.16
N PHE A 49 7.07 -5.02 -6.12
CA PHE A 49 6.30 -4.85 -4.89
C PHE A 49 6.59 -5.92 -3.83
N ALA A 50 7.09 -7.09 -4.22
CA ALA A 50 7.33 -8.24 -3.35
C ALA A 50 8.78 -8.33 -2.85
N GLU A 51 9.65 -7.39 -3.23
CA GLU A 51 11.10 -7.56 -3.07
C GLU A 51 11.59 -7.54 -1.61
N SER A 52 10.78 -7.04 -0.68
CA SER A 52 11.06 -7.05 0.77
C SER A 52 10.33 -8.17 1.51
N ASP A 53 9.50 -8.98 0.84
CA ASP A 53 8.63 -9.96 1.51
C ASP A 53 9.41 -10.97 2.33
N ALA A 54 10.40 -11.63 1.70
CA ALA A 54 11.18 -12.67 2.36
C ALA A 54 11.96 -12.14 3.57
N TYR A 55 12.50 -10.92 3.45
CA TYR A 55 13.17 -10.23 4.54
C TYR A 55 12.20 -9.97 5.72
N ASN A 56 11.05 -9.36 5.44
CA ASN A 56 10.07 -9.03 6.47
C ASN A 56 9.51 -10.27 7.17
N ILE A 57 9.19 -11.33 6.41
CA ILE A 57 8.73 -12.59 6.98
C ILE A 57 9.81 -13.21 7.89
N ALA A 58 11.07 -13.22 7.44
CA ALA A 58 12.17 -13.74 8.24
C ALA A 58 12.38 -12.94 9.54
N ARG A 59 12.34 -11.60 9.46
CA ARG A 59 12.47 -10.71 10.64
C ARG A 59 11.29 -10.86 11.59
N PHE A 60 10.07 -10.96 11.07
CA PHE A 60 8.86 -11.21 11.87
C PHE A 60 8.98 -12.53 12.65
N LEU A 61 9.26 -13.65 11.96
CA LEU A 61 9.35 -14.97 12.57
C LEU A 61 10.52 -15.12 13.57
N ALA A 62 11.52 -14.24 13.50
CA ALA A 62 12.62 -14.19 14.46
C ALA A 62 12.25 -13.48 15.79
N THR A 63 11.14 -12.74 15.84
CA THR A 63 10.65 -12.10 17.07
C THR A 63 10.02 -13.12 18.03
N GLU A 64 9.91 -12.78 19.32
CA GLU A 64 9.23 -13.63 20.31
C GLU A 64 7.75 -13.84 19.96
N ALA A 65 7.05 -12.79 19.52
CA ALA A 65 5.67 -12.90 19.05
C ALA A 65 5.55 -13.78 17.80
N GLY A 66 6.43 -13.57 16.82
CA GLY A 66 6.48 -14.31 15.55
C GLY A 66 6.65 -15.82 15.71
N GLN A 67 7.24 -16.29 16.81
CA GLN A 67 7.37 -17.74 17.08
C GLN A 67 6.02 -18.45 17.22
N ASN A 68 4.95 -17.73 17.57
CA ASN A 68 3.58 -18.26 17.65
C ASN A 68 2.92 -18.46 16.27
N PHE A 69 3.55 -17.97 15.20
CA PHE A 69 2.96 -17.94 13.86
C PHE A 69 3.66 -18.92 12.89
N GLU A 70 2.90 -19.32 11.88
CA GLU A 70 3.35 -19.94 10.64
C GLU A 70 2.86 -19.06 9.48
N VAL A 71 3.75 -18.69 8.56
CA VAL A 71 3.39 -17.87 7.40
C VAL A 71 3.46 -18.73 6.13
N ILE A 72 2.33 -18.85 5.43
CA ILE A 72 2.20 -19.63 4.21
C ILE A 72 2.04 -18.66 3.04
N VAL A 73 3.06 -18.60 2.19
CA VAL A 73 3.13 -17.64 1.08
C VAL A 73 2.65 -18.30 -0.22
N LYS A 74 1.83 -17.60 -1.00
CA LYS A 74 1.50 -17.99 -2.38
C LYS A 74 1.75 -16.85 -3.36
N ASP A 75 2.40 -17.19 -4.47
CA ASP A 75 2.66 -16.27 -5.57
C ASP A 75 1.42 -16.11 -6.46
N SER A 76 0.94 -14.86 -6.58
CA SER A 76 -0.14 -14.49 -7.49
C SER A 76 0.30 -14.24 -8.93
N GLN A 77 1.61 -14.20 -9.20
CA GLN A 77 2.19 -14.06 -10.53
C GLN A 77 1.74 -12.79 -11.25
N SER A 78 1.46 -11.72 -10.49
CA SER A 78 0.88 -10.47 -11.00
C SER A 78 -0.42 -10.67 -11.79
N ASN A 79 -1.23 -11.67 -11.41
CA ASN A 79 -2.44 -12.04 -12.14
C ASN A 79 -3.66 -12.13 -11.18
N PRO A 80 -4.74 -11.36 -11.43
CA PRO A 80 -5.90 -11.34 -10.53
C PRO A 80 -6.63 -12.67 -10.37
N THR A 81 -6.73 -13.48 -11.44
CA THR A 81 -7.37 -14.80 -11.36
C THR A 81 -6.54 -15.73 -10.49
N ARG A 82 -5.22 -15.75 -10.71
CA ARG A 82 -4.31 -16.53 -9.90
C ARG A 82 -4.32 -16.09 -8.43
N ALA A 83 -4.40 -14.78 -8.15
CA ALA A 83 -4.52 -14.24 -6.80
C ALA A 83 -5.74 -14.80 -6.07
N ALA A 84 -6.91 -14.82 -6.71
CA ALA A 84 -8.13 -15.44 -6.14
C ALA A 84 -7.96 -16.96 -5.94
N ASP A 85 -7.37 -17.66 -6.92
CA ASP A 85 -7.18 -19.12 -6.83
C ASP A 85 -6.27 -19.51 -5.66
N VAL A 86 -5.16 -18.79 -5.46
CA VAL A 86 -4.24 -19.08 -4.35
C VAL A 86 -4.78 -18.64 -3.00
N ALA A 87 -5.62 -17.60 -2.96
CA ALA A 87 -6.37 -17.25 -1.75
C ALA A 87 -7.30 -18.40 -1.35
N LYS A 88 -8.04 -18.98 -2.30
CA LYS A 88 -8.90 -20.16 -2.03
C LYS A 88 -8.09 -21.36 -1.57
N ASP A 89 -6.91 -21.60 -2.15
CA ASP A 89 -6.03 -22.69 -1.72
C ASP A 89 -5.55 -22.49 -0.28
N LEU A 90 -5.17 -21.26 0.10
CA LEU A 90 -4.82 -20.94 1.48
C LEU A 90 -5.98 -21.16 2.46
N ILE A 91 -7.20 -20.80 2.05
CA ILE A 91 -8.40 -20.97 2.87
C ILE A 91 -8.78 -22.44 3.02
N ILE A 92 -8.86 -23.19 1.91
CA ILE A 92 -9.44 -24.54 1.88
C ILE A 92 -8.40 -25.63 2.21
N SER A 93 -7.21 -25.53 1.63
CA SER A 93 -6.18 -26.57 1.75
C SER A 93 -5.27 -26.31 2.96
N ASP A 94 -4.85 -25.06 3.13
CA ASP A 94 -3.90 -24.70 4.18
C ASP A 94 -4.59 -24.32 5.51
N GLU A 95 -5.90 -24.06 5.49
CA GLU A 95 -6.74 -23.73 6.66
C GLU A 95 -6.12 -22.59 7.50
N ILE A 96 -5.86 -21.46 6.85
CA ILE A 96 -5.31 -20.26 7.51
C ILE A 96 -6.32 -19.64 8.50
N ASP A 97 -5.80 -18.96 9.52
CA ASP A 97 -6.59 -18.24 10.52
C ASP A 97 -6.85 -16.78 10.11
N LEU A 98 -5.88 -16.17 9.41
CA LEU A 98 -5.94 -14.78 8.95
C LEU A 98 -5.25 -14.65 7.59
N MET A 99 -5.90 -13.99 6.64
CA MET A 99 -5.29 -13.64 5.36
C MET A 99 -4.58 -12.27 5.45
N LEU A 100 -3.36 -12.23 4.94
CA LEU A 100 -2.61 -11.02 4.67
C LEU A 100 -2.42 -10.88 3.17
N VAL A 101 -2.60 -9.67 2.65
CA VAL A 101 -2.36 -9.40 1.23
C VAL A 101 -1.87 -7.98 1.06
N ALA A 102 -0.94 -7.77 0.14
CA ALA A 102 -0.46 -6.44 -0.15
C ALA A 102 -0.34 -6.21 -1.65
N SER A 103 0.02 -4.98 -2.01
CA SER A 103 0.32 -4.53 -3.37
C SER A 103 -0.94 -4.15 -4.15
N THR A 104 -0.79 -3.87 -5.44
CA THR A 104 -1.80 -3.22 -6.30
C THR A 104 -3.17 -3.91 -6.25
N PRO A 105 -4.25 -3.24 -6.71
CA PRO A 105 -5.60 -3.82 -6.74
C PRO A 105 -5.69 -5.13 -7.53
N GLU A 106 -4.79 -5.37 -8.48
CA GLU A 106 -4.69 -6.64 -9.21
C GLU A 106 -4.39 -7.83 -8.29
N ASN A 107 -3.82 -7.59 -7.10
CA ASN A 107 -3.56 -8.60 -6.08
C ASN A 107 -4.53 -8.50 -4.89
N THR A 108 -4.69 -7.30 -4.33
CA THR A 108 -5.47 -7.11 -3.08
C THR A 108 -6.96 -7.33 -3.26
N ASN A 109 -7.56 -6.83 -4.35
CA ASN A 109 -9.01 -6.94 -4.57
C ASN A 109 -9.49 -8.40 -4.73
N PRO A 110 -8.91 -9.23 -5.63
CA PRO A 110 -9.38 -10.62 -5.78
C PRO A 110 -9.19 -11.46 -4.51
N VAL A 111 -8.14 -11.19 -3.73
CA VAL A 111 -7.91 -11.87 -2.44
C VAL A 111 -8.94 -11.41 -1.41
N ALA A 112 -9.14 -10.10 -1.25
CA ALA A 112 -10.09 -9.56 -0.29
C ALA A 112 -11.53 -9.98 -0.60
N THR A 113 -11.94 -9.92 -1.85
CA THR A 113 -13.26 -10.40 -2.31
C THR A 113 -13.44 -11.91 -2.05
N THR A 114 -12.39 -12.71 -2.23
CA THR A 114 -12.45 -14.15 -1.93
C THR A 114 -12.61 -14.37 -0.42
N CYS A 115 -11.83 -13.67 0.40
CA CYS A 115 -11.90 -13.79 1.85
C CYS A 115 -13.25 -13.34 2.40
N GLU A 116 -13.78 -12.23 1.91
CA GLU A 116 -15.12 -11.73 2.24
C GLU A 116 -16.21 -12.77 1.91
N ALA A 117 -16.14 -13.38 0.73
CA ALA A 117 -17.13 -14.39 0.30
C ALA A 117 -17.07 -15.68 1.13
N GLU A 118 -15.90 -16.04 1.65
CA GLU A 118 -15.68 -17.26 2.45
C GLU A 118 -15.76 -16.99 3.96
N GLY A 119 -15.99 -15.75 4.39
CA GLY A 119 -16.04 -15.38 5.81
C GLY A 119 -14.68 -15.50 6.51
N ILE A 120 -13.59 -15.21 5.80
CA ILE A 120 -12.22 -15.23 6.33
C ILE A 120 -11.72 -13.79 6.52
N PRO A 121 -11.25 -13.40 7.71
CA PRO A 121 -10.68 -12.08 7.93
C PRO A 121 -9.46 -11.84 7.04
N VAL A 122 -9.37 -10.63 6.49
CA VAL A 122 -8.26 -10.20 5.67
C VAL A 122 -7.82 -8.78 6.00
N ILE A 123 -6.51 -8.62 6.22
CA ILE A 123 -5.86 -7.31 6.32
C ILE A 123 -5.08 -7.07 5.04
N SER A 124 -5.31 -5.91 4.42
CA SER A 124 -4.70 -5.53 3.16
C SER A 124 -4.06 -4.14 3.16
N THR A 125 -3.07 -3.94 2.29
CA THR A 125 -2.38 -2.65 2.15
C THR A 125 -1.73 -2.47 0.76
N LYS A 126 -1.11 -1.33 0.49
CA LYS A 126 -0.37 -0.98 -0.75
C LYS A 126 -1.21 -0.92 -2.03
N ALA A 127 -2.51 -0.66 -1.91
CA ALA A 127 -3.37 -0.29 -3.02
C ALA A 127 -4.11 1.02 -2.67
N PRO A 128 -4.27 2.00 -3.57
CA PRO A 128 -5.02 3.20 -3.25
C PRO A 128 -6.44 2.83 -2.79
N TRP A 129 -6.94 3.46 -1.73
CA TRP A 129 -8.15 2.94 -1.08
C TRP A 129 -9.40 2.99 -1.98
N GLN A 130 -9.50 3.93 -2.93
CA GLN A 130 -10.64 4.00 -3.87
C GLN A 130 -10.72 2.81 -4.82
N PRO A 131 -9.70 2.49 -5.64
CA PRO A 131 -9.75 1.30 -6.48
C PRO A 131 -9.85 0.01 -5.65
N TRP A 132 -9.39 0.00 -4.40
CA TRP A 132 -9.63 -1.12 -3.48
C TRP A 132 -11.10 -1.21 -3.06
N PHE A 133 -11.66 -0.19 -2.42
CA PHE A 133 -13.02 -0.24 -1.86
C PHE A 133 -14.09 -0.25 -2.95
N ILE A 134 -14.04 0.72 -3.87
CA ILE A 134 -15.08 0.95 -4.89
C ILE A 134 -15.02 -0.12 -5.98
N GLY A 135 -13.81 -0.54 -6.36
CA GLY A 135 -13.61 -1.56 -7.41
C GLY A 135 -14.15 -2.95 -7.05
N GLN A 136 -14.42 -3.21 -5.77
CA GLN A 136 -14.98 -4.46 -5.27
C GLN A 136 -16.51 -4.41 -5.05
N GLN A 137 -17.13 -3.25 -5.22
CA GLN A 137 -18.58 -3.11 -5.03
C GLN A 137 -19.35 -3.79 -6.16
N GLY A 138 -20.54 -4.32 -5.84
CA GLY A 138 -21.40 -4.97 -6.84
C GLY A 138 -21.82 -4.03 -7.99
N ASN A 139 -21.92 -2.73 -7.72
CA ASN A 139 -22.07 -1.69 -8.74
C ASN A 139 -21.19 -0.46 -8.41
N PRO A 140 -19.93 -0.42 -8.91
CA PRO A 140 -19.01 0.67 -8.64
C PRO A 140 -19.50 2.05 -9.14
N GLY A 141 -20.38 2.09 -10.14
CA GLY A 141 -20.91 3.34 -10.70
C GLY A 141 -22.08 3.94 -9.92
N ASP A 142 -22.59 3.25 -8.89
CA ASP A 142 -23.72 3.71 -8.07
C ASP A 142 -23.34 3.74 -6.59
N PRO A 143 -22.90 4.90 -6.07
CA PRO A 143 -22.54 5.06 -4.65
C PRO A 143 -23.63 4.66 -3.66
N SER A 144 -24.91 4.72 -4.05
CA SER A 144 -26.01 4.32 -3.17
C SER A 144 -26.11 2.80 -2.96
N SER A 145 -25.48 2.03 -3.87
CA SER A 145 -25.41 0.58 -3.80
C SER A 145 -24.26 0.06 -2.94
N TRP A 146 -23.26 0.89 -2.66
CA TRP A 146 -22.05 0.47 -1.97
C TRP A 146 -22.34 -0.01 -0.54
N ARG A 147 -21.60 -1.04 -0.11
CA ARG A 147 -21.71 -1.64 1.21
C ARG A 147 -20.33 -1.76 1.84
N PRO A 148 -20.24 -1.64 3.18
CA PRO A 148 -19.03 -2.02 3.89
C PRO A 148 -18.77 -3.52 3.74
N PHE A 149 -17.55 -3.92 4.07
CA PHE A 149 -17.14 -5.32 4.18
C PHE A 149 -17.24 -5.77 5.64
N ASP A 150 -17.54 -7.04 5.87
CA ASP A 150 -17.62 -7.63 7.20
C ASP A 150 -16.24 -8.17 7.64
N PHE A 151 -15.43 -8.69 6.70
CA PHE A 151 -14.16 -9.37 6.99
C PHE A 151 -12.93 -8.70 6.36
N ALA A 152 -13.13 -7.74 5.44
CA ALA A 152 -12.03 -7.08 4.73
C ALA A 152 -11.68 -5.70 5.31
N PHE A 153 -10.40 -5.52 5.64
CA PHE A 153 -9.86 -4.30 6.21
C PHE A 153 -8.62 -3.86 5.43
N HIS A 154 -8.51 -2.56 5.17
CA HIS A 154 -7.47 -1.98 4.34
C HIS A 154 -6.87 -0.74 4.98
N TYR A 155 -5.56 -0.58 4.85
CA TYR A 155 -4.90 0.68 5.20
C TYR A 155 -3.91 1.13 4.13
N PHE A 156 -4.16 2.29 3.54
CA PHE A 156 -3.27 2.96 2.60
C PHE A 156 -3.80 4.37 2.28
N TRP A 157 -2.97 5.21 1.67
CA TRP A 157 -3.40 6.49 1.13
C TRP A 157 -4.41 6.34 -0.02
N GLY A 158 -5.05 7.45 -0.40
CA GLY A 158 -6.02 7.52 -1.48
C GLY A 158 -5.63 8.43 -2.64
N MET A 159 -6.44 8.36 -3.70
CA MET A 159 -6.27 9.16 -4.91
C MET A 159 -6.26 10.68 -4.65
N GLU A 160 -7.00 11.14 -3.64
CA GLU A 160 -6.99 12.53 -3.16
C GLU A 160 -5.61 12.95 -2.62
N ASP A 161 -4.93 12.04 -1.91
CA ASP A 161 -3.60 12.29 -1.37
C ASP A 161 -2.58 12.33 -2.50
N LEU A 162 -2.65 11.36 -3.42
CA LEU A 162 -1.79 11.29 -4.59
C LEU A 162 -1.91 12.54 -5.46
N GLY A 163 -3.15 12.96 -5.73
CA GLY A 163 -3.44 14.17 -6.51
C GLY A 163 -2.89 15.42 -5.83
N ALA A 164 -3.06 15.57 -4.51
CA ALA A 164 -2.53 16.70 -3.75
C ALA A 164 -1.00 16.73 -3.75
N VAL A 165 -0.34 15.58 -3.55
CA VAL A 165 1.12 15.46 -3.59
C VAL A 165 1.68 15.78 -4.97
N PHE A 166 1.07 15.28 -6.04
CA PHE A 166 1.54 15.55 -7.40
C PHE A 166 1.37 17.03 -7.78
N VAL A 167 0.23 17.63 -7.44
CA VAL A 167 0.03 19.08 -7.63
C VAL A 167 1.04 19.89 -6.82
N GLY A 168 1.28 19.53 -5.55
CA GLY A 168 2.25 20.21 -4.70
C GLY A 168 3.67 20.16 -5.27
N MET A 169 4.09 19.02 -5.83
CA MET A 169 5.35 18.90 -6.56
C MET A 169 5.38 19.82 -7.79
N TRP A 170 4.36 19.76 -8.65
CA TRP A 170 4.34 20.54 -9.90
C TRP A 170 4.28 22.05 -9.70
N ASP A 171 3.64 22.51 -8.62
CA ASP A 171 3.56 23.93 -8.27
C ASP A 171 4.92 24.52 -7.85
N GLN A 172 5.95 23.68 -7.62
CA GLN A 172 7.34 24.12 -7.43
C GLN A 172 8.04 24.45 -8.75
N LEU A 173 7.45 24.08 -9.90
CA LEU A 173 8.00 24.29 -11.24
C LEU A 173 7.16 25.32 -12.02
N ASP A 174 7.82 26.10 -12.87
CA ASP A 174 7.14 26.94 -13.85
C ASP A 174 6.73 26.11 -15.06
N THR A 175 5.46 25.67 -15.11
CA THR A 175 4.90 24.87 -16.20
C THR A 175 3.71 25.55 -16.87
N ASN A 176 3.36 25.10 -18.08
CA ASN A 176 2.16 25.52 -18.80
C ASN A 176 0.87 24.81 -18.34
N LYS A 177 0.97 24.01 -17.27
CA LYS A 177 -0.12 23.25 -16.65
C LYS A 177 -0.86 22.26 -17.58
N GLN A 178 -0.24 21.88 -18.70
CA GLN A 178 -0.73 20.84 -19.60
C GLN A 178 -0.15 19.48 -19.20
N ILE A 179 -1.03 18.53 -18.91
CA ILE A 179 -0.69 17.18 -18.44
C ILE A 179 -1.02 16.17 -19.52
N GLY A 180 -0.10 15.26 -19.84
CA GLY A 180 -0.40 14.00 -20.52
C GLY A 180 -0.80 12.93 -19.51
N GLY A 181 -1.99 12.35 -19.67
CA GLY A 181 -2.49 11.27 -18.83
C GLY A 181 -2.18 9.90 -19.43
N LEU A 182 -1.42 9.06 -18.71
CA LEU A 182 -1.00 7.73 -19.13
C LEU A 182 -1.63 6.66 -18.22
N PHE A 183 -2.82 6.16 -18.62
CA PHE A 183 -3.62 5.25 -17.80
C PHE A 183 -3.84 3.89 -18.49
N PRO A 184 -3.45 2.76 -17.89
CA PRO A 184 -3.71 1.42 -18.41
C PRO A 184 -5.18 1.01 -18.23
N ASN A 185 -5.61 0.01 -18.97
CA ASN A 185 -6.92 -0.62 -18.81
C ASN A 185 -6.85 -1.71 -17.73
N ASP A 186 -6.61 -1.29 -16.49
CA ASP A 186 -6.67 -2.12 -15.29
C ASP A 186 -7.44 -1.41 -14.17
N ALA A 187 -7.48 -1.97 -12.96
CA ALA A 187 -8.29 -1.43 -11.88
C ALA A 187 -7.83 -0.02 -11.46
N ASP A 188 -6.51 0.19 -11.35
CA ASP A 188 -5.95 1.49 -11.03
C ASP A 188 -6.16 2.50 -12.16
N GLY A 189 -5.80 2.15 -13.40
CA GLY A 189 -5.89 3.08 -14.52
C GLY A 189 -7.33 3.49 -14.85
N ASN A 190 -8.29 2.60 -14.64
CA ASN A 190 -9.71 2.93 -14.76
C ASN A 190 -10.19 3.88 -13.66
N ALA A 191 -9.79 3.66 -12.41
CA ALA A 191 -10.18 4.53 -11.29
C ALA A 191 -9.47 5.90 -11.33
N LEU A 192 -8.14 5.90 -11.42
CA LEU A 192 -7.32 7.11 -11.36
C LEU A 192 -7.45 7.97 -12.62
N GLY A 193 -7.71 7.37 -13.77
CA GLY A 193 -7.88 8.10 -15.02
C GLY A 193 -9.31 8.63 -15.27
N ASP A 194 -10.29 8.33 -14.41
CA ASP A 194 -11.67 8.77 -14.64
C ASP A 194 -11.76 10.30 -14.70
N PRO A 195 -12.43 10.89 -15.71
CA PRO A 195 -12.43 12.34 -15.92
C PRO A 195 -13.20 13.15 -14.86
N ASP A 196 -14.13 12.51 -14.15
CA ASP A 196 -15.11 13.14 -13.27
C ASP A 196 -14.84 12.84 -11.80
N VAL A 197 -14.40 11.62 -11.48
CA VAL A 197 -14.09 11.20 -10.10
C VAL A 197 -12.62 10.82 -9.89
N GLY A 198 -11.80 10.79 -10.95
CA GLY A 198 -10.39 10.43 -10.90
C GLY A 198 -9.43 11.62 -10.68
N LEU A 199 -8.13 11.38 -10.91
CA LEU A 199 -7.09 12.40 -10.86
C LEU A 199 -7.34 13.61 -11.80
N PRO A 200 -7.87 13.44 -13.04
CA PRO A 200 -8.20 14.59 -13.89
C PRO A 200 -9.14 15.61 -13.25
N ALA A 201 -10.08 15.17 -12.40
CA ALA A 201 -10.99 16.07 -11.70
C ALA A 201 -10.25 16.90 -10.64
N ILE A 202 -9.33 16.28 -9.89
CA ILE A 202 -8.46 16.95 -8.90
C ILE A 202 -7.54 17.96 -9.61
N PHE A 203 -6.89 17.55 -10.69
CA PHE A 203 -6.00 18.41 -11.46
C PHE A 203 -6.72 19.62 -12.05
N ARG A 204 -7.95 19.43 -12.55
CA ARG A 204 -8.79 20.53 -13.04
C ARG A 204 -9.10 21.57 -11.97
N GLN A 205 -9.38 21.13 -10.73
CA GLN A 205 -9.61 22.03 -9.60
C GLN A 205 -8.34 22.83 -9.23
N ALA A 206 -7.15 22.24 -9.42
CA ALA A 206 -5.86 22.91 -9.26
C ALA A 206 -5.44 23.79 -10.47
N GLY A 207 -6.27 23.89 -11.51
CA GLY A 207 -6.01 24.71 -12.69
C GLY A 207 -5.13 24.06 -13.75
N TYR A 208 -4.98 22.73 -13.72
CA TYR A 208 -4.29 21.94 -14.73
C TYR A 208 -5.28 21.34 -15.75
N VAL A 209 -4.78 21.01 -16.94
CA VAL A 209 -5.57 20.39 -18.01
C VAL A 209 -4.97 19.04 -18.37
N THR A 210 -5.74 17.97 -18.18
CA THR A 210 -5.31 16.60 -18.51
C THR A 210 -5.76 16.21 -19.92
N HIS A 211 -4.79 15.76 -20.73
CA HIS A 211 -4.97 15.20 -22.06
C HIS A 211 -4.80 13.69 -21.98
N ASP A 212 -5.92 12.98 -21.95
CA ASP A 212 -5.98 11.53 -21.85
C ASP A 212 -6.42 10.93 -23.21
N PRO A 213 -5.54 10.21 -23.93
CA PRO A 213 -5.85 9.58 -25.20
C PRO A 213 -6.66 8.28 -25.06
N GLY A 214 -7.01 7.89 -23.82
CA GLY A 214 -7.75 6.67 -23.50
C GLY A 214 -6.85 5.58 -22.92
N ARG A 215 -7.50 4.49 -22.47
CA ARG A 215 -6.85 3.38 -21.78
C ARG A 215 -6.04 2.51 -22.74
N TYR A 216 -4.78 2.23 -22.40
CA TYR A 216 -3.93 1.29 -23.13
C TYR A 216 -3.89 -0.09 -22.47
N GLN A 217 -3.44 -1.13 -23.17
CA GLN A 217 -3.31 -2.47 -22.59
C GLN A 217 -1.97 -2.61 -21.86
N ASN A 218 -1.99 -3.20 -20.65
CA ASN A 218 -0.75 -3.52 -19.95
C ASN A 218 0.16 -4.40 -20.83
N LEU A 219 1.48 -4.23 -20.69
CA LEU A 219 2.50 -4.88 -21.52
C LEU A 219 2.42 -4.43 -23.00
N SER A 220 2.12 -3.15 -23.22
CA SER A 220 2.14 -2.55 -24.55
C SER A 220 3.58 -2.29 -25.01
N ASP A 221 3.88 -2.71 -26.24
CA ASP A 221 5.17 -2.43 -26.89
C ASP A 221 5.17 -1.10 -27.67
N ASP A 222 4.03 -0.39 -27.74
CA ASP A 222 3.88 0.87 -28.49
C ASP A 222 3.07 1.91 -27.73
N PHE A 223 3.66 3.09 -27.52
CA PHE A 223 3.05 4.26 -26.91
C PHE A 223 3.01 5.47 -27.86
N THR A 224 3.20 5.26 -29.17
CA THR A 224 3.26 6.32 -30.18
C THR A 224 1.99 7.19 -30.19
N ALA A 225 0.82 6.60 -29.99
CA ALA A 225 -0.44 7.34 -29.93
C ALA A 225 -0.48 8.31 -28.74
N GLN A 226 -0.08 7.83 -27.56
CA GLN A 226 -0.01 8.62 -26.32
C GLN A 226 1.01 9.75 -26.46
N ILE A 227 2.21 9.44 -26.93
CA ILE A 227 3.29 10.42 -27.12
C ILE A 227 2.87 11.52 -28.11
N ASN A 228 2.24 11.16 -29.23
CA ASN A 228 1.75 12.14 -30.21
C ASN A 228 0.63 13.02 -29.65
N ALA A 229 -0.27 12.47 -28.83
CA ALA A 229 -1.31 13.24 -28.15
C ALA A 229 -0.69 14.25 -27.18
N PHE A 230 0.28 13.82 -26.36
CA PHE A 230 0.96 14.69 -25.38
C PHE A 230 1.74 15.82 -26.07
N LYS A 231 2.44 15.51 -27.17
CA LYS A 231 3.10 16.54 -27.99
C LYS A 231 2.12 17.54 -28.59
N SER A 232 1.00 17.05 -29.14
CA SER A 232 -0.03 17.90 -29.75
C SER A 232 -0.69 18.83 -28.73
N ALA A 233 -0.80 18.37 -27.48
CA ALA A 233 -1.28 19.14 -26.35
C ALA A 233 -0.24 20.11 -25.76
N ASN A 234 1.01 20.08 -26.25
CA ASN A 234 2.14 20.77 -25.64
C ASN A 234 2.27 20.43 -24.14
N ALA A 235 2.07 19.17 -23.77
CA ALA A 235 2.14 18.74 -22.37
C ALA A 235 3.56 18.93 -21.81
N GLU A 236 3.69 19.67 -20.71
CA GLU A 236 4.95 19.80 -19.96
C GLU A 236 5.03 18.86 -18.76
N ILE A 237 3.92 18.17 -18.44
CA ILE A 237 3.83 17.20 -17.35
C ILE A 237 3.29 15.89 -17.92
N VAL A 238 3.83 14.75 -17.49
CA VAL A 238 3.18 13.44 -17.68
C VAL A 238 2.84 12.87 -16.31
N THR A 239 1.64 12.31 -16.21
CA THR A 239 1.22 11.56 -15.04
C THR A 239 0.45 10.30 -15.42
N GLY A 240 0.31 9.38 -14.48
CA GLY A 240 -0.32 8.10 -14.72
C GLY A 240 -0.06 7.11 -13.59
N VAL A 241 -0.65 5.93 -13.73
CA VAL A 241 -0.41 4.77 -12.87
C VAL A 241 -0.01 3.62 -13.78
N VAL A 242 1.29 3.34 -13.86
CA VAL A 242 1.87 2.56 -14.96
C VAL A 242 2.66 1.40 -14.37
N ILE A 243 2.60 0.21 -14.96
CA ILE A 243 3.47 -0.88 -14.54
C ILE A 243 4.93 -0.59 -14.93
N PRO A 244 5.93 -1.02 -14.15
CA PRO A 244 7.35 -0.74 -14.44
C PRO A 244 7.82 -1.04 -15.89
N PRO A 245 7.48 -2.18 -16.52
CA PRO A 245 7.93 -2.44 -17.90
C PRO A 245 7.30 -1.47 -18.92
N ASP A 246 6.02 -1.14 -18.78
CA ASP A 246 5.32 -0.22 -19.67
C ASP A 246 5.87 1.19 -19.59
N PHE A 247 6.20 1.64 -18.38
CA PHE A 247 6.83 2.94 -18.19
C PHE A 247 8.21 3.00 -18.85
N THR A 248 8.99 1.92 -18.74
CA THR A 248 10.30 1.81 -19.40
C THR A 248 10.15 1.93 -20.92
N THR A 249 9.18 1.22 -21.51
CA THR A 249 8.88 1.29 -22.95
C THR A 249 8.42 2.69 -23.35
N PHE A 250 7.43 3.25 -22.65
CA PHE A 250 6.93 4.62 -22.88
C PHE A 250 8.07 5.63 -22.83
N TRP A 251 8.89 5.60 -21.77
CA TRP A 251 9.89 6.64 -21.56
C TRP A 251 11.02 6.58 -22.59
N ASN A 252 11.45 5.37 -22.97
CA ASN A 252 12.40 5.18 -24.07
C ASN A 252 11.85 5.72 -25.40
N GLN A 253 10.59 5.42 -25.73
CA GLN A 253 9.96 5.87 -26.97
C GLN A 253 9.73 7.39 -26.97
N ALA A 254 9.28 7.96 -25.85
CA ALA A 254 9.09 9.40 -25.69
C ALA A 254 10.40 10.17 -25.97
N ARG A 255 11.51 9.72 -25.38
CA ARG A 255 12.83 10.30 -25.61
C ARG A 255 13.31 10.14 -27.05
N GLN A 256 13.14 8.96 -27.66
CA GLN A 256 13.49 8.73 -29.07
C GLN A 256 12.70 9.62 -30.02
N GLN A 257 11.44 9.89 -29.69
CA GLN A 257 10.58 10.77 -30.47
C GLN A 257 10.86 12.25 -30.18
N GLY A 258 11.71 12.61 -29.21
CA GLY A 258 12.00 14.00 -28.85
C GLY A 258 10.85 14.69 -28.11
N PHE A 259 10.12 13.94 -27.27
CA PHE A 259 9.20 14.52 -26.29
C PHE A 259 9.98 14.81 -24.99
N SER A 260 9.98 16.09 -24.57
CA SER A 260 10.77 16.60 -23.44
C SER A 260 9.87 17.33 -22.44
N PRO A 261 9.05 16.62 -21.65
CA PRO A 261 8.28 17.23 -20.58
C PRO A 261 9.21 17.76 -19.47
N LYS A 262 8.75 18.77 -18.72
CA LYS A 262 9.45 19.31 -17.54
C LYS A 262 9.31 18.39 -16.32
N ALA A 263 8.23 17.63 -16.23
CA ALA A 263 8.01 16.68 -15.14
C ALA A 263 7.36 15.39 -15.63
N ILE A 264 7.77 14.28 -15.03
CA ILE A 264 7.06 13.00 -15.12
C ILE A 264 6.85 12.52 -13.69
N SER A 265 5.60 12.55 -13.26
CA SER A 265 5.17 12.09 -11.93
C SER A 265 4.20 10.94 -12.09
N VAL A 266 4.68 9.71 -11.92
CA VAL A 266 3.89 8.50 -12.16
C VAL A 266 3.86 7.62 -10.91
N ALA A 267 2.68 7.12 -10.60
CA ALA A 267 2.49 6.09 -9.60
C ALA A 267 2.85 4.71 -10.14
N LYS A 268 3.07 3.75 -9.23
CA LYS A 268 3.36 2.32 -9.51
C LYS A 268 4.71 2.03 -10.18
N ALA A 269 5.11 2.74 -11.23
CA ALA A 269 6.21 2.34 -12.11
C ALA A 269 7.62 2.45 -11.52
N ILE A 270 7.86 3.52 -10.76
CA ILE A 270 9.19 3.95 -10.31
C ILE A 270 9.27 4.06 -8.79
N LEU A 271 8.55 3.19 -8.09
CA LEU A 271 8.52 3.16 -6.62
C LEU A 271 9.73 2.45 -6.01
N PHE A 272 10.52 1.75 -6.82
CA PHE A 272 11.60 0.86 -6.38
C PHE A 272 12.93 1.27 -7.02
N PRO A 273 14.07 1.19 -6.29
CA PRO A 273 15.38 1.48 -6.84
C PRO A 273 15.68 0.71 -8.13
N GLN A 274 15.37 -0.60 -8.16
CA GLN A 274 15.63 -1.46 -9.31
C GLN A 274 14.94 -0.96 -10.60
N SER A 275 13.71 -0.44 -10.48
CA SER A 275 12.96 0.07 -11.62
C SER A 275 13.62 1.31 -12.23
N VAL A 276 14.16 2.18 -11.39
CA VAL A 276 14.81 3.42 -11.83
C VAL A 276 16.25 3.17 -12.31
N GLU A 277 16.99 2.27 -11.66
CA GLU A 277 18.32 1.84 -12.09
C GLU A 277 18.30 1.29 -13.52
N THR A 278 17.23 0.59 -13.91
CA THR A 278 17.02 0.07 -15.28
C THR A 278 16.95 1.18 -16.33
N LEU A 279 16.53 2.39 -15.95
CA LEU A 279 16.43 3.55 -16.84
C LEU A 279 17.78 4.26 -17.06
N GLY A 280 18.79 3.96 -16.24
CA GLY A 280 20.09 4.62 -16.29
C GLY A 280 19.95 6.14 -16.14
N GLU A 281 20.67 6.92 -16.93
CA GLU A 281 20.60 8.40 -16.88
C GLU A 281 19.18 8.96 -17.04
N ALA A 282 18.30 8.25 -17.75
CA ALA A 282 16.91 8.66 -17.96
C ALA A 282 16.05 8.58 -16.68
N GLY A 283 16.55 7.96 -15.61
CA GLY A 283 15.91 7.93 -14.30
C GLY A 283 16.08 9.22 -13.50
N HIS A 284 17.03 10.09 -13.87
CA HIS A 284 17.29 11.32 -13.13
C HIS A 284 16.09 12.27 -13.20
N ASN A 285 15.67 12.79 -12.04
CA ASN A 285 14.55 13.71 -11.86
C ASN A 285 13.16 13.18 -12.23
N LEU A 286 12.99 11.86 -12.41
CA LEU A 286 11.67 11.25 -12.38
C LEU A 286 11.07 11.33 -10.97
N SER A 287 9.76 11.50 -10.87
CA SER A 287 9.07 11.71 -9.57
C SER A 287 7.93 10.72 -9.36
N SER A 288 7.65 10.41 -8.11
CA SER A 288 6.55 9.55 -7.69
C SER A 288 6.11 9.92 -6.28
N GLU A 289 5.08 9.25 -5.80
CA GLU A 289 4.77 9.21 -4.39
C GLU A 289 5.86 8.47 -3.59
N ILE A 290 6.03 8.89 -2.33
CA ILE A 290 6.75 8.19 -1.28
C ILE A 290 5.74 7.88 -0.18
N TRP A 291 5.44 6.60 -0.01
CA TRP A 291 4.57 6.11 1.05
C TRP A 291 5.37 5.55 2.23
N TRP A 292 6.64 5.22 2.04
CA TRP A 292 7.55 4.91 3.15
C TRP A 292 9.00 5.22 2.78
N SER A 293 9.79 5.69 3.74
CA SER A 293 11.23 5.94 3.56
C SER A 293 11.98 5.91 4.90
N PRO A 294 13.32 5.84 4.88
CA PRO A 294 14.15 5.94 6.10
C PRO A 294 14.00 7.26 6.88
N GLN A 295 13.36 8.28 6.28
CA GLN A 295 13.12 9.58 6.90
C GLN A 295 11.75 9.69 7.57
N HIS A 296 10.87 8.70 7.40
CA HIS A 296 9.60 8.68 8.11
C HIS A 296 9.85 8.63 9.62
N PRO A 297 9.18 9.47 10.44
CA PRO A 297 9.45 9.61 11.87
C PRO A 297 8.77 8.53 12.71
N PHE A 298 8.51 7.36 12.13
CA PHE A 298 7.75 6.28 12.75
C PHE A 298 8.66 5.17 13.26
N GLN A 299 8.13 4.41 14.23
CA GLN A 299 8.80 3.34 14.93
C GLN A 299 7.93 2.10 14.95
N SER A 300 8.58 0.95 14.79
CA SER A 300 7.94 -0.36 14.84
C SER A 300 7.42 -0.66 16.26
N SER A 301 6.14 -0.96 16.40
CA SER A 301 5.54 -1.45 17.65
C SER A 301 5.96 -2.87 17.97
N LEU A 302 6.36 -3.65 16.97
CA LEU A 302 6.80 -5.03 17.17
C LEU A 302 8.28 -5.14 17.61
N THR A 303 9.15 -4.34 17.01
CA THR A 303 10.62 -4.47 17.17
C THR A 303 11.27 -3.26 17.83
N GLY A 304 10.57 -2.12 17.92
CA GLY A 304 11.15 -0.86 18.40
C GLY A 304 12.15 -0.22 17.44
N GLN A 305 12.36 -0.75 16.23
CA GLN A 305 13.23 -0.13 15.23
C GLN A 305 12.60 1.14 14.66
N SER A 306 13.42 2.16 14.42
CA SER A 306 12.99 3.30 13.60
C SER A 306 12.91 2.92 12.13
N SER A 307 12.24 3.74 11.31
CA SER A 307 12.22 3.55 9.84
C SER A 307 13.63 3.53 9.24
N ARG A 308 14.57 4.27 9.83
CA ARG A 308 15.98 4.26 9.44
C ARG A 308 16.66 2.94 9.78
N ASP A 309 16.54 2.47 11.01
CA ASP A 309 17.19 1.22 11.43
C ASP A 309 16.67 0.02 10.63
N LEU A 310 15.37 0.02 10.29
CA LEU A 310 14.77 -1.03 9.48
C LEU A 310 15.30 -1.02 8.03
N ALA A 311 15.46 0.17 7.45
CA ALA A 311 16.06 0.32 6.12
C ALA A 311 17.53 -0.15 6.11
N GLU A 312 18.33 0.31 7.08
CA GLU A 312 19.75 -0.05 7.18
C GLU A 312 19.94 -1.55 7.41
N ASP A 313 19.07 -2.20 8.19
CA ASP A 313 19.09 -3.64 8.39
C ASP A 313 18.72 -4.43 7.12
N TYR A 314 17.74 -3.96 6.34
CA TYR A 314 17.44 -4.54 5.02
C TYR A 314 18.65 -4.42 4.07
N GLU A 315 19.28 -3.26 4.02
CA GLU A 315 20.46 -3.03 3.16
C GLU A 315 21.63 -3.94 3.56
N ALA A 316 21.87 -4.11 4.86
CA ALA A 316 22.91 -4.98 5.38
C ALA A 316 22.65 -6.48 5.08
N GLU A 317 21.40 -6.94 5.21
CA GLU A 317 21.03 -8.33 4.97
C GLU A 317 20.95 -8.69 3.48
N SER A 318 20.37 -7.80 2.67
CA SER A 318 20.10 -8.07 1.26
C SER A 318 21.25 -7.67 0.33
N GLY A 319 22.10 -6.73 0.75
CA GLY A 319 23.10 -6.08 -0.11
C GLY A 319 22.49 -5.19 -1.20
N ARG A 320 21.20 -4.85 -1.10
CA ARG A 320 20.45 -3.99 -2.04
C ARG A 320 20.06 -2.68 -1.35
N PRO A 321 19.88 -1.57 -2.09
CA PRO A 321 19.35 -0.34 -1.52
C PRO A 321 17.98 -0.54 -0.85
N TRP A 322 17.66 0.27 0.15
CA TRP A 322 16.33 0.26 0.77
C TRP A 322 15.23 0.48 -0.26
N THR A 323 14.05 -0.03 0.04
CA THR A 323 12.89 0.10 -0.83
C THR A 323 11.63 0.39 -0.03
N GLN A 324 10.66 1.07 -0.64
CA GLN A 324 9.42 1.45 0.03
C GLN A 324 8.66 0.25 0.64
N PRO A 325 8.52 -0.91 -0.05
CA PRO A 325 7.80 -2.09 0.46
C PRO A 325 8.24 -2.59 1.83
N ILE A 326 9.45 -2.29 2.30
CA ILE A 326 9.93 -2.71 3.61
C ILE A 326 8.92 -2.29 4.70
N GLY A 327 8.58 -1.01 4.77
CA GLY A 327 7.73 -0.47 5.84
C GLY A 327 6.32 -1.07 5.86
N PHE A 328 5.65 -1.13 4.70
CA PHE A 328 4.26 -1.61 4.68
C PHE A 328 4.13 -3.11 4.89
N ILE A 329 5.06 -3.92 4.37
CA ILE A 329 5.04 -5.36 4.66
C ILE A 329 5.39 -5.61 6.13
N HIS A 330 6.34 -4.86 6.70
CA HIS A 330 6.61 -4.91 8.14
C HIS A 330 5.35 -4.59 8.95
N SER A 331 4.70 -3.44 8.67
CA SER A 331 3.47 -3.03 9.38
C SER A 331 2.33 -4.05 9.27
N LEU A 332 2.26 -4.79 8.16
CA LEU A 332 1.22 -5.81 7.97
C LEU A 332 1.37 -6.93 8.99
N PHE A 333 2.61 -7.31 9.32
CA PHE A 333 2.91 -8.26 10.39
C PHE A 333 2.79 -7.65 11.79
N GLU A 334 3.01 -6.34 11.96
CA GLU A 334 2.73 -5.64 13.22
C GLU A 334 1.24 -5.71 13.57
N VAL A 335 0.38 -5.32 12.62
CA VAL A 335 -1.07 -5.35 12.80
C VAL A 335 -1.56 -6.79 12.99
N ALA A 336 -1.08 -7.75 12.19
CA ALA A 336 -1.43 -9.15 12.36
C ALA A 336 -1.05 -9.69 13.75
N SER A 337 0.16 -9.35 14.24
CA SER A 337 0.61 -9.77 15.56
C SER A 337 -0.21 -9.15 16.69
N ASP A 338 -0.57 -7.87 16.59
CA ASP A 338 -1.42 -7.19 17.58
C ASP A 338 -2.82 -7.81 17.62
N VAL A 339 -3.48 -7.92 16.46
CA VAL A 339 -4.81 -8.50 16.32
C VAL A 339 -4.85 -9.91 16.90
N MET A 340 -3.95 -10.77 16.45
CA MET A 340 -3.95 -12.18 16.87
C MET A 340 -3.47 -12.37 18.32
N GLY A 341 -2.80 -11.39 18.91
CA GLY A 341 -2.48 -11.37 20.34
C GLY A 341 -3.68 -10.99 21.23
N ARG A 342 -4.73 -10.39 20.67
CA ARG A 342 -5.94 -9.95 21.38
C ARG A 342 -7.08 -10.96 21.32
N VAL A 343 -7.04 -11.94 20.42
CA VAL A 343 -8.07 -12.97 20.28
C VAL A 343 -7.82 -14.18 21.18
N THR A 344 -8.91 -14.83 21.58
CA THR A 344 -8.88 -16.07 22.37
C THR A 344 -9.08 -17.32 21.52
N SER A 345 -9.86 -17.23 20.44
CA SER A 345 -10.06 -18.28 19.44
C SER A 345 -9.58 -17.78 18.08
N PRO A 346 -8.31 -18.03 17.70
CA PRO A 346 -7.77 -17.56 16.42
C PRO A 346 -8.46 -18.18 15.20
N GLU A 347 -9.15 -19.32 15.36
CA GLU A 347 -10.01 -19.92 14.33
C GLU A 347 -11.41 -19.30 14.21
N ASP A 348 -11.82 -18.40 15.13
CA ASP A 348 -13.12 -17.73 15.05
C ASP A 348 -13.01 -16.47 14.17
N PRO A 349 -13.51 -16.50 12.93
CA PRO A 349 -13.35 -15.38 12.01
C PRO A 349 -14.06 -14.11 12.50
N GLU A 350 -15.17 -14.24 13.23
CA GLU A 350 -15.91 -13.09 13.75
C GLU A 350 -15.14 -12.41 14.88
N GLU A 351 -14.50 -13.19 15.76
CA GLU A 351 -13.64 -12.65 16.83
C GLU A 351 -12.42 -11.93 16.24
N VAL A 352 -11.78 -12.53 15.23
CA VAL A 352 -10.63 -11.92 14.55
C VAL A 352 -11.05 -10.65 13.79
N ALA A 353 -12.14 -10.66 13.03
CA ALA A 353 -12.64 -9.46 12.35
C ALA A 353 -12.97 -8.32 13.33
N ALA A 354 -13.64 -8.64 14.44
CA ALA A 354 -13.90 -7.66 15.50
C ALA A 354 -12.61 -7.12 16.13
N ALA A 355 -11.59 -7.97 16.30
CA ALA A 355 -10.28 -7.53 16.77
C ALA A 355 -9.57 -6.62 15.75
N ILE A 356 -9.66 -6.89 14.45
CA ILE A 356 -9.14 -6.01 13.39
C ILE A 356 -9.84 -4.65 13.46
N ALA A 357 -11.17 -4.63 13.46
CA ALA A 357 -11.95 -3.39 13.53
C ALA A 357 -11.64 -2.54 14.78
N ALA A 358 -11.25 -3.18 15.89
CA ALA A 358 -10.87 -2.52 17.13
C ALA A 358 -9.39 -2.11 17.22
N THR A 359 -8.61 -2.25 16.12
CA THR A 359 -7.19 -1.86 16.10
C THR A 359 -7.03 -0.36 16.31
N ASP A 360 -6.09 -0.01 17.18
CA ASP A 360 -5.63 1.35 17.48
C ASP A 360 -4.13 1.24 17.79
N LEU A 361 -3.30 1.28 16.73
CA LEU A 361 -1.90 0.87 16.80
C LEU A 361 -0.98 1.88 16.10
N GLU A 362 0.07 2.33 16.79
CA GLU A 362 1.21 3.00 16.16
C GLU A 362 2.11 1.94 15.50
N THR A 363 2.44 2.15 14.23
CA THR A 363 3.23 1.21 13.42
C THR A 363 4.39 1.91 12.73
N ILE A 364 5.25 1.16 12.04
CA ILE A 364 6.33 1.72 11.22
C ILE A 364 5.84 2.57 10.04
N VAL A 365 4.53 2.56 9.72
CA VAL A 365 3.92 3.40 8.68
C VAL A 365 3.01 4.50 9.24
N GLY A 366 3.01 4.68 10.57
CA GLY A 366 2.15 5.63 11.28
C GLY A 366 1.00 4.93 12.01
N HIS A 367 0.01 5.71 12.40
CA HIS A 367 -1.16 5.23 13.13
C HIS A 367 -2.10 4.43 12.21
N VAL A 368 -2.47 3.22 12.64
CA VAL A 368 -3.45 2.35 11.96
C VAL A 368 -4.64 2.17 12.89
N ALA A 369 -5.77 2.77 12.51
CA ALA A 369 -7.06 2.63 13.18
C ALA A 369 -8.23 2.78 12.20
N TRP A 370 -9.17 1.82 12.22
CA TRP A 370 -10.40 1.88 11.42
C TRP A 370 -11.48 2.70 12.13
N ASN A 371 -11.21 3.99 12.32
CA ASN A 371 -12.04 4.93 13.07
C ASN A 371 -12.81 5.93 12.18
N GLY A 372 -12.69 5.81 10.85
CA GLY A 372 -13.31 6.69 9.86
C GLY A 372 -12.59 8.02 9.62
N GLU A 373 -11.42 8.24 10.21
CA GLU A 373 -10.66 9.48 10.01
C GLU A 373 -10.17 9.62 8.56
N GLY A 374 -10.47 10.77 7.96
CA GLY A 374 -9.98 11.12 6.62
C GLY A 374 -10.65 10.37 5.46
N VAL A 375 -11.67 9.55 5.71
CA VAL A 375 -12.42 8.81 4.68
C VAL A 375 -13.93 9.09 4.75
N PRO A 376 -14.69 8.93 3.64
CA PRO A 376 -16.14 9.04 3.66
C PRO A 376 -16.82 7.96 4.51
N ASP A 377 -18.04 8.25 5.02
CA ASP A 377 -18.82 7.35 5.87
C ASP A 377 -18.95 5.91 5.34
N PHE A 378 -19.09 5.75 4.01
CA PHE A 378 -19.25 4.42 3.40
C PHE A 378 -17.99 3.55 3.52
N ALA A 379 -16.81 4.14 3.70
CA ALA A 379 -15.53 3.45 3.82
C ALA A 379 -15.01 3.42 5.26
N ALA A 380 -15.66 4.12 6.18
CA ALA A 380 -15.16 4.37 7.54
C ALA A 380 -14.87 3.11 8.36
N ALA A 381 -15.59 2.02 8.12
CA ALA A 381 -15.40 0.74 8.81
C ALA A 381 -14.22 -0.09 8.29
N ASN A 382 -13.83 0.10 7.02
CA ASN A 382 -12.94 -0.82 6.32
C ASN A 382 -11.64 -0.18 5.83
N VAL A 383 -11.56 1.16 5.82
CA VAL A 383 -10.40 1.90 5.32
C VAL A 383 -9.79 2.77 6.42
N CYS A 384 -8.47 2.65 6.59
CA CYS A 384 -7.63 3.57 7.36
C CYS A 384 -6.64 4.24 6.39
N LYS A 385 -6.46 5.55 6.48
CA LYS A 385 -5.47 6.24 5.65
C LYS A 385 -4.10 6.28 6.32
N THR A 386 -3.05 6.19 5.51
CA THR A 386 -1.67 6.42 5.95
C THR A 386 -1.11 7.68 5.28
N PRO A 387 -0.14 8.39 5.90
CA PRO A 387 0.48 9.57 5.31
C PRO A 387 1.13 9.30 3.94
N LEU A 388 1.16 10.33 3.08
CA LEU A 388 1.80 10.29 1.76
C LEU A 388 2.60 11.59 1.52
N VAL A 389 3.80 11.45 0.95
CA VAL A 389 4.63 12.59 0.52
C VAL A 389 5.11 12.40 -0.92
N GLY A 390 5.63 13.45 -1.54
CA GLY A 390 6.12 13.46 -2.91
C GLY A 390 7.63 13.30 -2.97
N GLY A 391 8.08 12.45 -3.88
CA GLY A 391 9.48 12.09 -4.06
C GLY A 391 9.98 12.36 -5.46
N GLN A 392 11.28 12.65 -5.55
CA GLN A 392 11.97 12.73 -6.81
C GLN A 392 13.29 11.98 -6.76
N TRP A 393 13.53 11.14 -7.75
CA TRP A 393 14.76 10.37 -7.89
C TRP A 393 15.92 11.29 -8.31
N ARG A 394 17.02 11.21 -7.58
CA ARG A 394 18.28 11.89 -7.87
C ARG A 394 19.34 10.85 -8.18
N ARG A 395 19.83 10.86 -9.42
CA ARG A 395 20.98 10.06 -9.81
C ARG A 395 22.24 10.59 -9.12
N ARG A 396 22.99 9.69 -8.47
CA ARG A 396 24.29 9.95 -7.87
C ARG A 396 25.42 9.87 -8.90
N GLU A 397 26.62 10.32 -8.52
CA GLU A 397 27.82 10.25 -9.39
C GLU A 397 28.21 8.80 -9.73
N ASP A 398 28.06 7.88 -8.77
CA ASP A 398 28.36 6.45 -8.92
C ASP A 398 27.34 5.68 -9.79
N GLY A 399 26.24 6.34 -10.19
CA GLY A 399 25.16 5.75 -10.98
C GLY A 399 24.01 5.18 -10.17
N GLY A 400 24.11 5.16 -8.84
CA GLY A 400 22.98 4.85 -7.97
C GLY A 400 21.94 5.98 -7.93
N PHE A 401 20.86 5.75 -7.19
CA PHE A 401 19.75 6.69 -7.06
C PHE A 401 19.35 6.89 -5.61
N ASP A 402 19.07 8.15 -5.26
CA ASP A 402 18.44 8.52 -4.00
C ASP A 402 17.00 8.99 -4.27
N LEU A 403 16.03 8.53 -3.48
CA LEU A 403 14.66 9.04 -3.53
C LEU A 403 14.52 10.19 -2.53
N VAL A 404 14.50 11.43 -3.04
CA VAL A 404 14.46 12.64 -2.22
C VAL A 404 13.02 13.07 -2.01
N CYS A 405 12.59 13.24 -0.76
CA CYS A 405 11.30 13.85 -0.44
C CYS A 405 11.32 15.34 -0.79
N VAL A 406 10.47 15.77 -1.72
CA VAL A 406 10.40 17.14 -2.23
C VAL A 406 9.09 17.85 -1.92
N GLU A 407 8.04 17.14 -1.50
CA GLU A 407 6.73 17.70 -1.20
C GLU A 407 6.09 16.99 -0.02
N ASN A 408 5.64 17.71 1.00
CA ASN A 408 5.06 17.11 2.21
C ASN A 408 3.83 17.87 2.73
N GLY A 409 3.17 18.69 1.92
CA GLY A 409 2.11 19.61 2.37
C GLY A 409 0.96 18.94 3.11
N ILE A 410 0.61 17.69 2.75
CA ILE A 410 -0.45 16.91 3.42
C ILE A 410 0.05 16.04 4.58
N ALA A 411 1.37 15.95 4.78
CA ALA A 411 2.01 15.19 5.84
C ALA A 411 3.29 15.89 6.35
N PRO A 412 3.18 17.12 6.93
CA PRO A 412 4.33 17.95 7.29
C PRO A 412 5.23 17.35 8.38
N GLN A 413 4.75 16.33 9.10
CA GLN A 413 5.53 15.55 10.05
C GLN A 413 6.66 14.75 9.38
N ILE A 414 6.55 14.43 8.09
CA ILE A 414 7.60 13.78 7.31
C ILE A 414 8.45 14.88 6.65
N PRO A 415 9.74 15.02 6.97
CA PRO A 415 10.54 16.14 6.49
C PRO A 415 10.88 16.02 4.99
N THR A 416 10.86 17.15 4.30
CA THR A 416 11.46 17.28 2.96
C THR A 416 12.99 17.26 3.05
N ALA A 417 13.65 16.76 2.01
CA ALA A 417 15.11 16.76 1.86
C ALA A 417 15.58 17.52 0.60
N GLY A 418 14.66 18.12 -0.16
CA GLY A 418 14.95 18.93 -1.33
C GLY A 418 13.71 19.62 -1.89
N THR A 419 13.84 20.17 -3.09
CA THR A 419 12.73 20.73 -3.89
C THR A 419 12.67 20.00 -5.23
N MET A 420 11.52 20.02 -5.89
CA MET A 420 11.38 19.46 -7.23
C MET A 420 12.26 20.21 -8.22
N GLU A 421 12.94 19.47 -9.08
CA GLU A 421 13.74 19.99 -10.20
C GLU A 421 13.11 19.52 -11.52
N PRO A 422 13.18 20.31 -12.60
CA PRO A 422 12.69 19.85 -13.89
C PRO A 422 13.53 18.67 -14.43
N LEU A 423 12.93 17.87 -15.30
CA LEU A 423 13.66 16.97 -16.19
C LEU A 423 14.54 17.79 -17.15
N ALA A 424 15.71 17.24 -17.47
CA ALA A 424 16.74 17.88 -18.29
C ALA A 424 16.48 17.81 -19.80
#